data_AF-B5CNQ6-F1
#
_entry.id   AF-B5CNQ6-F1
#
_cell.length_a   1.000
_cell.length_b   1.000
_cell.length_c   1.000
_cell.angle_alpha   90.00
_cell.angle_beta   90.00
_cell.angle_gamma   90.00
#
_symmetry.space_group_name_H-M   'P 1'
#
loop_
_entity.id
_entity.type
_entity.pdbx_description
1 polymer ?
#
loop_
_entity_poly.entity_id
_entity_poly.type
_entity_poly.pdbx_seq_one_letter_code
_entity_poly.pdbx_strand_id
1 'polypeptide(L)'
;MNRIRQVFARKWLQCLSVFFLRAMSRSLWLYRHRTPATDAALFYVRYEGRKVMFKEKVRVQILEGKLTDKGKCLCGSYRGYEIMVNQMNGFYQICINAHSDDDVNNQKLAAFLAEHKTKVKGVLDAKISPTALLMNVKMPAFGSKCPAAINEAVMPVIQYLTMGRYSSGCEYCKSENVPVSDYEINGMHHLVCENCAGQIGQNLQQNQQEVQAKKSRVAEGIVGAVLGSLIGCILWILIYKLGYIAGIAGAVIGICAMKGYEMLGGHLDKKGVVISSVIMVVMIYFGNRIAWSWDAYDALKDQGFTFFDSYQYLGEILDQTGLAGDYYTDLTIGYVLSFVCGARYIIHAFRASNGSYTMKKH
;
A
#
# COMPACT_ATOMS: atom_id res chain seq x y z
N MET A 1 29.22 -23.14 10.34
CA MET A 1 28.08 -22.46 11.00
C MET A 1 27.40 -21.36 10.16
N ASN A 2 27.97 -20.89 9.03
CA ASN A 2 27.41 -19.77 8.22
C ASN A 2 26.36 -20.11 7.13
N ARG A 3 26.29 -21.33 6.59
CA ARG A 3 25.30 -21.68 5.54
C ARG A 3 23.88 -21.95 6.06
N ILE A 4 23.76 -22.53 7.26
CA ILE A 4 22.45 -22.84 7.87
C ILE A 4 21.73 -21.56 8.32
N ARG A 5 22.47 -20.58 8.87
CA ARG A 5 21.97 -19.23 9.20
C ARG A 5 21.38 -18.50 7.99
N GLN A 6 22.00 -18.58 6.80
CA GLN A 6 21.49 -17.92 5.59
C GLN A 6 20.24 -18.60 4.98
N VAL A 7 20.15 -19.94 5.04
CA VAL A 7 18.99 -20.68 4.50
C VAL A 7 17.76 -20.51 5.41
N PHE A 8 17.96 -20.49 6.73
CA PHE A 8 16.88 -20.21 7.69
C PHE A 8 16.43 -18.76 7.66
N ALA A 9 17.35 -17.78 7.56
CA ALA A 9 16.99 -16.37 7.39
C ALA A 9 16.08 -16.17 6.16
N ARG A 10 16.35 -16.82 5.01
CA ARG A 10 15.49 -16.73 3.81
C ARG A 10 14.10 -17.34 4.02
N LYS A 11 14.00 -18.52 4.68
CA LYS A 11 12.71 -19.16 4.97
C LYS A 11 11.91 -18.41 6.05
N TRP A 12 12.57 -17.83 7.04
CA TRP A 12 11.93 -17.02 8.09
C TRP A 12 11.48 -15.64 7.58
N LEU A 13 12.28 -14.95 6.76
CA LEU A 13 11.85 -13.72 6.07
C LEU A 13 10.62 -13.96 5.16
N GLN A 14 10.52 -15.13 4.53
CA GLN A 14 9.33 -15.51 3.76
C GLN A 14 8.11 -15.80 4.64
N CYS A 15 8.26 -16.51 5.76
CA CYS A 15 7.14 -16.75 6.68
C CYS A 15 6.67 -15.47 7.39
N LEU A 16 7.58 -14.60 7.82
CA LEU A 16 7.23 -13.35 8.51
C LEU A 16 6.69 -12.28 7.58
N SER A 17 7.18 -12.16 6.33
CA SER A 17 6.56 -11.26 5.35
C SER A 17 5.12 -11.66 5.04
N VAL A 18 4.81 -12.96 4.96
CA VAL A 18 3.44 -13.48 4.80
C VAL A 18 2.59 -13.24 6.05
N PHE A 19 3.17 -13.38 7.25
CA PHE A 19 2.48 -13.10 8.51
C PHE A 19 2.24 -11.59 8.71
N PHE A 20 3.18 -10.73 8.32
CA PHE A 20 3.06 -9.27 8.33
C PHE A 20 2.07 -8.76 7.28
N LEU A 21 2.08 -9.33 6.06
CA LEU A 21 1.07 -9.07 5.03
C LEU A 21 -0.33 -9.46 5.52
N ARG A 22 -0.46 -10.59 6.23
CA ARG A 22 -1.73 -11.02 6.86
C ARG A 22 -2.12 -10.20 8.09
N ALA A 23 -1.16 -9.70 8.88
CA ALA A 23 -1.43 -8.84 10.02
C ALA A 23 -1.86 -7.44 9.56
N MET A 24 -1.20 -6.87 8.55
CA MET A 24 -1.66 -5.65 7.86
C MET A 24 -3.04 -5.84 7.22
N SER A 25 -3.31 -7.00 6.61
CA SER A 25 -4.64 -7.27 6.04
C SER A 25 -5.72 -7.42 7.12
N ARG A 26 -5.37 -7.89 8.33
CA ARG A 26 -6.28 -7.94 9.49
C ARG A 26 -6.50 -6.58 10.13
N SER A 27 -5.51 -5.68 10.13
CA SER A 27 -5.71 -4.28 10.55
C SER A 27 -6.63 -3.50 9.60
N LEU A 28 -6.68 -3.87 8.32
CA LEU A 28 -7.68 -3.40 7.35
C LEU A 28 -9.10 -3.97 7.60
N TRP A 29 -9.22 -5.07 8.35
CA TRP A 29 -10.50 -5.73 8.64
C TRP A 29 -11.27 -5.07 9.80
N LEU A 30 -10.59 -4.33 10.68
CA LEU A 30 -11.21 -3.65 11.82
C LEU A 30 -11.86 -2.30 11.45
N TYR A 31 -11.79 -1.87 10.19
CA TYR A 31 -12.52 -0.70 9.67
C TYR A 31 -13.85 -1.11 9.01
N ARG A 32 -14.53 -2.10 9.60
CA ARG A 32 -15.76 -2.69 9.07
C ARG A 32 -16.96 -2.29 9.92
N HIS A 33 -17.36 -1.01 9.90
CA HIS A 33 -18.74 -0.62 10.20
C HIS A 33 -19.14 0.71 9.52
N ARG A 34 -20.07 0.60 8.56
CA ARG A 34 -21.01 1.58 7.95
C ARG A 34 -20.47 2.72 7.05
N THR A 35 -20.74 2.60 5.75
CA THR A 35 -21.66 3.44 4.92
C THR A 35 -21.62 2.95 3.46
N PRO A 36 -22.65 3.16 2.62
CA PRO A 36 -22.63 2.74 1.20
C PRO A 36 -21.47 3.32 0.36
N ALA A 37 -20.78 4.37 0.85
CA ALA A 37 -19.56 4.92 0.27
C ALA A 37 -18.32 3.99 0.42
N THR A 38 -18.32 3.03 1.35
CA THR A 38 -17.18 2.12 1.55
C THR A 38 -17.11 0.96 0.55
N ASP A 39 -18.20 0.64 -0.16
CA ASP A 39 -18.16 -0.37 -1.22
C ASP A 39 -17.46 0.15 -2.48
N ALA A 40 -17.50 1.48 -2.70
CA ALA A 40 -16.62 2.12 -3.65
C ALA A 40 -15.16 1.90 -3.22
N ALA A 41 -14.78 2.18 -1.96
CA ALA A 41 -13.40 2.12 -1.44
C ALA A 41 -12.66 0.77 -1.66
N LEU A 42 -13.36 -0.35 -1.82
CA LEU A 42 -12.79 -1.67 -2.14
C LEU A 42 -12.32 -1.83 -3.61
N PHE A 43 -12.63 -0.85 -4.47
CA PHE A 43 -12.01 -0.65 -5.78
C PHE A 43 -10.66 0.10 -5.70
N TYR A 44 -10.38 0.80 -4.59
CA TYR A 44 -9.33 1.81 -4.46
C TYR A 44 -8.06 1.26 -3.80
N VAL A 45 -7.51 0.15 -4.32
CA VAL A 45 -6.14 -0.22 -3.93
C VAL A 45 -5.17 0.59 -4.78
N ARG A 46 -4.64 1.68 -4.21
CA ARG A 46 -3.58 2.50 -4.79
C ARG A 46 -2.36 1.65 -5.10
N TYR A 47 -1.93 1.61 -6.37
CA TYR A 47 -0.65 1.03 -6.75
C TYR A 47 0.12 1.99 -7.67
N GLU A 48 1.41 2.15 -7.39
CA GLU A 48 2.32 2.92 -8.24
C GLU A 48 2.49 2.17 -9.58
N GLY A 49 1.73 2.59 -10.59
CA GLY A 49 1.88 2.15 -11.97
C GLY A 49 3.26 2.51 -12.53
N ARG A 50 3.88 1.57 -13.25
CA ARG A 50 5.12 1.83 -14.01
C ARG A 50 4.74 2.55 -15.31
N LYS A 51 5.58 3.47 -15.81
CA LYS A 51 5.44 3.99 -17.19
C LYS A 51 5.48 2.80 -18.15
N VAL A 52 4.46 2.62 -18.98
CA VAL A 52 4.52 1.63 -20.05
C VAL A 52 4.05 2.27 -21.34
N MET A 53 5.00 2.48 -22.24
CA MET A 53 4.67 2.76 -23.63
C MET A 53 4.40 1.43 -24.33
N PHE A 54 3.16 1.22 -24.77
CA PHE A 54 2.90 0.23 -25.79
C PHE A 54 3.55 0.71 -27.08
N LYS A 55 4.39 -0.11 -27.71
CA LYS A 55 4.87 0.20 -29.07
C LYS A 55 3.65 0.41 -29.96
N GLU A 56 3.68 1.42 -30.81
CA GLU A 56 2.53 1.84 -31.64
C GLU A 56 1.91 0.67 -32.44
N LYS A 57 2.75 -0.25 -32.95
CA LYS A 57 2.32 -1.48 -33.63
C LYS A 57 1.44 -2.41 -32.79
N VAL A 58 1.59 -2.41 -31.47
CA VAL A 58 0.81 -3.22 -30.52
C VAL A 58 -0.47 -2.46 -30.14
N ARG A 59 -0.38 -1.14 -29.95
CA ARG A 59 -1.52 -0.29 -29.59
C ARG A 59 -2.63 -0.31 -30.64
N VAL A 60 -2.28 -0.22 -31.93
CA VAL A 60 -3.28 -0.24 -33.03
C VAL A 60 -4.08 -1.53 -33.13
N GLN A 61 -3.61 -2.61 -32.49
CA GLN A 61 -4.31 -3.90 -32.46
C GLN A 61 -5.25 -4.02 -31.25
N ILE A 62 -5.08 -3.20 -30.21
CA ILE A 62 -5.94 -3.21 -29.03
C ILE A 62 -7.20 -2.42 -29.39
N LEU A 63 -8.36 -3.09 -29.35
CA LEU A 63 -9.67 -2.49 -29.60
C LEU A 63 -9.69 -1.61 -30.86
N GLU A 64 -9.16 -2.15 -31.96
CA GLU A 64 -9.09 -1.50 -33.28
C GLU A 64 -8.32 -0.16 -33.28
N GLY A 65 -7.44 0.05 -32.30
CA GLY A 65 -6.64 1.27 -32.17
C GLY A 65 -7.43 2.49 -31.69
N LYS A 66 -8.65 2.29 -31.18
CA LYS A 66 -9.53 3.37 -30.71
C LYS A 66 -9.09 4.00 -29.39
N LEU A 67 -8.19 3.35 -28.65
CA LEU A 67 -7.67 3.87 -27.39
C LEU A 67 -6.45 4.79 -27.59
N THR A 68 -6.40 5.86 -26.82
CA THR A 68 -5.31 6.83 -26.77
C THR A 68 -4.33 6.51 -25.67
N ASP A 69 -3.03 6.55 -25.98
CA ASP A 69 -1.98 6.35 -24.98
C ASP A 69 -1.71 7.65 -24.23
N LYS A 70 -1.91 7.62 -22.91
CA LYS A 70 -1.63 8.73 -21.98
C LYS A 70 -0.37 8.45 -21.13
N GLY A 71 0.46 7.50 -21.55
CA GLY A 71 1.77 7.15 -20.98
C GLY A 71 1.73 6.16 -19.81
N LYS A 72 0.71 6.23 -18.94
CA LYS A 72 0.48 5.25 -17.85
C LYS A 72 -0.73 4.35 -18.09
N CYS A 73 -1.64 4.76 -18.97
CA CYS A 73 -2.87 4.07 -19.30
C CYS A 73 -3.21 4.26 -20.78
N LEU A 74 -4.02 3.34 -21.32
CA LEU A 74 -4.74 3.55 -22.58
C LEU A 74 -6.18 3.92 -22.24
N CYS A 75 -6.72 5.00 -22.79
CA CYS A 75 -8.10 5.42 -22.55
C CYS A 75 -8.81 5.86 -23.83
N GLY A 76 -10.13 5.66 -23.90
CA GLY A 76 -10.95 6.13 -25.00
C GLY A 76 -12.25 5.36 -25.16
N SER A 77 -13.02 5.75 -26.16
CA SER A 77 -14.32 5.16 -26.46
C SER A 77 -14.20 4.03 -27.48
N TYR A 78 -14.77 2.87 -27.17
CA TYR A 78 -14.88 1.74 -28.10
C TYR A 78 -16.31 1.22 -28.12
N ARG A 79 -16.93 1.26 -29.31
CA ARG A 79 -18.34 0.88 -29.54
C ARG A 79 -19.34 1.56 -28.59
N GLY A 80 -19.10 2.84 -28.26
CA GLY A 80 -19.96 3.62 -27.38
C GLY A 80 -19.71 3.41 -25.88
N TYR A 81 -18.69 2.63 -25.49
CA TYR A 81 -18.29 2.46 -24.11
C TYR A 81 -16.94 3.10 -23.84
N GLU A 82 -16.85 3.82 -22.73
CA GLU A 82 -15.62 4.43 -22.26
C GLU A 82 -14.76 3.37 -21.56
N ILE A 83 -13.57 3.12 -22.10
CA ILE A 83 -12.68 2.05 -21.67
C ILE A 83 -11.34 2.61 -21.27
N MET A 84 -10.80 2.08 -20.18
CA MET A 84 -9.47 2.34 -19.70
C MET A 84 -8.71 1.04 -19.48
N VAL A 85 -7.46 0.99 -19.92
CA VAL A 85 -6.54 -0.13 -19.69
C VAL A 85 -5.31 0.40 -18.97
N ASN A 86 -5.18 0.02 -17.70
CA ASN A 86 -4.04 0.31 -16.84
C ASN A 86 -3.11 -0.91 -16.79
N GLN A 87 -1.80 -0.67 -16.89
CA GLN A 87 -0.82 -1.75 -16.76
C GLN A 87 -0.31 -1.86 -15.33
N MET A 88 -0.47 -3.06 -14.75
CA MET A 88 -0.05 -3.41 -13.39
C MET A 88 1.11 -4.41 -13.42
N ASN A 89 1.74 -4.65 -12.27
CA ASN A 89 2.79 -5.67 -12.14
C ASN A 89 2.19 -7.07 -12.32
N GLY A 90 2.24 -7.58 -13.55
CA GLY A 90 1.83 -8.95 -13.91
C GLY A 90 0.41 -9.08 -14.47
N PHE A 91 -0.36 -8.00 -14.56
CA PHE A 91 -1.72 -8.00 -15.12
C PHE A 91 -2.09 -6.62 -15.72
N TYR A 92 -3.12 -6.59 -16.55
CA TYR A 92 -3.81 -5.40 -17.01
C TYR A 92 -5.09 -5.21 -16.21
N GLN A 93 -5.31 -4.01 -15.70
CA GLN A 93 -6.56 -3.63 -15.06
C GLN A 93 -7.39 -2.84 -16.07
N ILE A 94 -8.52 -3.39 -16.47
CA ILE A 94 -9.40 -2.83 -17.49
C ILE A 94 -10.65 -2.30 -16.80
N CYS A 95 -10.93 -1.00 -16.95
CA CYS A 95 -12.16 -0.38 -16.49
C CYS A 95 -13.06 -0.10 -17.70
N ILE A 96 -14.35 -0.39 -17.59
CA ILE A 96 -15.36 -0.04 -18.60
C ILE A 96 -16.51 0.64 -17.88
N ASN A 97 -16.82 1.88 -18.26
CA ASN A 97 -17.99 2.57 -17.73
C ASN A 97 -19.24 1.98 -18.38
N ALA A 98 -20.15 1.50 -17.55
CA ALA A 98 -21.38 0.88 -17.99
C ALA A 98 -22.42 0.94 -16.87
N HIS A 99 -23.62 1.38 -17.22
CA HIS A 99 -24.78 1.31 -16.35
C HIS A 99 -26.03 0.99 -17.16
N SER A 100 -27.05 0.48 -16.50
CA SER A 100 -28.37 0.25 -17.08
C SER A 100 -29.42 0.42 -16.00
N ASP A 101 -30.52 1.09 -16.33
CA ASP A 101 -31.67 1.20 -15.41
C ASP A 101 -32.35 -0.16 -15.21
N ASP A 102 -32.20 -1.07 -16.18
CA ASP A 102 -32.73 -2.45 -16.14
C ASP A 102 -31.82 -3.43 -15.36
N ASP A 103 -30.62 -2.99 -14.97
CA ASP A 103 -29.69 -3.76 -14.13
C ASP A 103 -29.13 -2.90 -12.99
N VAL A 104 -29.99 -2.63 -11.99
CA VAL A 104 -29.64 -1.84 -10.82
C VAL A 104 -28.39 -2.39 -10.14
N ASN A 105 -27.38 -1.53 -9.98
CA ASN A 105 -26.06 -1.87 -9.44
C ASN A 105 -25.32 -2.97 -10.23
N ASN A 106 -25.67 -3.18 -11.50
CA ASN A 106 -24.97 -4.09 -12.41
C ASN A 106 -24.94 -5.55 -11.92
N GLN A 107 -26.02 -6.04 -11.30
CA GLN A 107 -26.09 -7.40 -10.73
C GLN A 107 -26.11 -8.50 -11.79
N LYS A 108 -26.86 -8.32 -12.90
CA LYS A 108 -26.88 -9.25 -14.03
C LYS A 108 -25.51 -9.28 -14.72
N LEU A 109 -24.89 -8.10 -14.86
CA LEU A 109 -23.51 -8.00 -15.34
C LEU A 109 -22.53 -8.76 -14.42
N ALA A 110 -22.75 -8.77 -13.10
CA ALA A 110 -21.90 -9.51 -12.14
C ALA A 110 -21.95 -11.02 -12.41
N ALA A 111 -23.14 -11.55 -12.61
CA ALA A 111 -23.34 -12.96 -12.93
C ALA A 111 -22.66 -13.32 -14.26
N PHE A 112 -22.82 -12.47 -15.29
CA PHE A 112 -22.15 -12.66 -16.58
C PHE A 112 -20.62 -12.65 -16.44
N LEU A 113 -20.03 -11.71 -15.70
CA LEU A 113 -18.58 -11.65 -15.52
C LEU A 113 -18.03 -12.85 -14.75
N ALA A 114 -18.79 -13.38 -13.78
CA ALA A 114 -18.42 -14.60 -13.07
C ALA A 114 -18.35 -15.80 -14.02
N GLU A 115 -19.29 -15.94 -14.95
CA GLU A 115 -19.25 -16.97 -15.99
C GLU A 115 -18.13 -16.72 -17.00
N HIS A 116 -17.97 -15.48 -17.46
CA HIS A 116 -16.93 -15.06 -18.42
C HIS A 116 -15.53 -15.41 -17.91
N LYS A 117 -15.26 -15.22 -16.62
CA LYS A 117 -14.02 -15.62 -15.95
C LYS A 117 -13.73 -17.12 -16.08
N THR A 118 -14.75 -17.99 -16.07
CA THR A 118 -14.55 -19.43 -16.24
C THR A 118 -14.22 -19.81 -17.69
N LYS A 119 -14.76 -19.05 -18.66
CA LYS A 119 -14.56 -19.27 -20.09
C LYS A 119 -13.22 -18.70 -20.59
N VAL A 120 -12.84 -17.52 -20.11
CA VAL A 120 -11.60 -16.84 -20.49
C VAL A 120 -10.58 -16.95 -19.36
N LYS A 121 -9.70 -17.95 -19.43
CA LYS A 121 -8.65 -18.22 -18.42
C LYS A 121 -7.68 -17.05 -18.19
N GLY A 122 -7.62 -16.10 -19.12
CA GLY A 122 -6.85 -14.87 -18.99
C GLY A 122 -7.43 -13.88 -17.97
N VAL A 123 -8.71 -13.97 -17.63
CA VAL A 123 -9.36 -13.10 -16.64
C VAL A 123 -9.09 -13.63 -15.23
N LEU A 124 -8.31 -12.88 -14.45
CA LEU A 124 -7.94 -13.24 -13.08
C LEU A 124 -9.06 -12.92 -12.10
N ASP A 125 -9.70 -11.76 -12.28
CA ASP A 125 -10.79 -11.31 -11.42
C ASP A 125 -11.63 -10.23 -12.08
N ALA A 126 -12.87 -10.07 -11.61
CA ALA A 126 -13.78 -9.03 -12.05
C ALA A 126 -14.54 -8.45 -10.86
N LYS A 127 -14.65 -7.12 -10.81
CA LYS A 127 -15.40 -6.36 -9.81
C LYS A 127 -16.39 -5.45 -10.50
N ILE A 128 -17.50 -5.16 -9.84
CA ILE A 128 -18.55 -4.29 -10.37
C ILE A 128 -18.86 -3.17 -9.39
N SER A 129 -19.06 -1.99 -9.95
CA SER A 129 -19.65 -0.82 -9.31
C SER A 129 -20.97 -0.46 -10.02
N PRO A 130 -21.78 0.44 -9.45
CA PRO A 130 -23.04 0.86 -10.08
C PRO A 130 -22.91 1.55 -11.43
N THR A 131 -21.70 1.96 -11.82
CA THR A 131 -21.43 2.76 -13.04
C THR A 131 -20.26 2.24 -13.87
N ALA A 132 -19.56 1.21 -13.39
CA ALA A 132 -18.42 0.66 -14.07
C ALA A 132 -18.20 -0.81 -13.71
N LEU A 133 -17.43 -1.49 -14.54
CA LEU A 133 -16.85 -2.80 -14.23
C LEU A 133 -15.33 -2.70 -14.31
N LEU A 134 -14.65 -3.49 -13.50
CA LEU A 134 -13.20 -3.59 -13.48
C LEU A 134 -12.79 -5.06 -13.62
N MET A 135 -11.96 -5.35 -14.63
CA MET A 135 -11.43 -6.69 -14.87
C MET A 135 -9.90 -6.68 -14.77
N ASN A 136 -9.34 -7.64 -14.06
CA ASN A 136 -7.92 -7.90 -14.04
C ASN A 136 -7.60 -9.03 -15.02
N VAL A 137 -6.86 -8.73 -16.08
CA VAL A 137 -6.47 -9.68 -17.13
C VAL A 137 -4.98 -9.99 -17.00
N LYS A 138 -4.62 -11.26 -16.98
CA LYS A 138 -3.23 -11.71 -16.87
C LYS A 138 -2.39 -11.13 -18.01
N MET A 139 -1.24 -10.55 -17.66
CA MET A 139 -0.31 -10.05 -18.66
C MET A 139 0.44 -11.22 -19.29
N PRO A 140 0.45 -11.35 -20.63
CA PRO A 140 1.21 -12.39 -21.30
C PRO A 140 2.72 -12.10 -21.21
N ALA A 141 3.53 -13.16 -21.23
CA ALA A 141 4.99 -13.04 -21.17
C ALA A 141 5.59 -12.31 -22.38
N PHE A 142 4.89 -12.33 -23.52
CA PHE A 142 5.32 -11.70 -24.77
C PHE A 142 4.41 -10.54 -25.13
N GLY A 143 5.00 -9.36 -25.35
CA GLY A 143 4.28 -8.11 -25.66
C GLY A 143 3.41 -8.18 -26.93
N SER A 144 3.76 -9.02 -27.89
CA SER A 144 2.97 -9.24 -29.12
C SER A 144 1.63 -9.92 -28.86
N LYS A 145 1.47 -10.64 -27.74
CA LYS A 145 0.22 -11.31 -27.36
C LYS A 145 -0.70 -10.44 -26.51
N CYS A 146 -0.27 -9.24 -26.11
CA CYS A 146 -1.07 -8.33 -25.30
C CYS A 146 -2.39 -7.91 -25.97
N PRO A 147 -2.42 -7.58 -27.28
CA PRO A 147 -3.67 -7.21 -27.93
C PRO A 147 -4.68 -8.35 -27.93
N ALA A 148 -4.24 -9.57 -28.21
CA ALA A 148 -5.09 -10.75 -28.16
C ALA A 148 -5.68 -10.96 -26.76
N ALA A 149 -4.85 -10.90 -25.71
CA ALA A 149 -5.31 -11.09 -24.32
C ALA A 149 -6.33 -10.03 -23.89
N ILE A 150 -6.13 -8.76 -24.26
CA ILE A 150 -7.06 -7.67 -23.93
C ILE A 150 -8.35 -7.81 -24.74
N ASN A 151 -8.25 -8.02 -26.05
CA ASN A 151 -9.42 -8.11 -26.92
C ASN A 151 -10.29 -9.33 -26.57
N GLU A 152 -9.68 -10.49 -26.31
CA GLU A 152 -10.40 -11.71 -25.91
C GLU A 152 -11.17 -11.52 -24.60
N ALA A 153 -10.59 -10.78 -23.65
CA ALA A 153 -11.25 -10.45 -22.39
C ALA A 153 -12.37 -9.40 -22.55
N VAL A 154 -12.17 -8.38 -23.39
CA VAL A 154 -13.06 -7.20 -23.47
C VAL A 154 -14.20 -7.37 -24.47
N MET A 155 -13.97 -7.97 -25.63
CA MET A 155 -14.97 -8.03 -26.71
C MET A 155 -16.28 -8.72 -26.29
N PRO A 156 -16.28 -9.86 -25.58
CA PRO A 156 -17.51 -10.50 -25.13
C PRO A 156 -18.28 -9.64 -24.12
N VAL A 157 -17.57 -8.87 -23.29
CA VAL A 157 -18.18 -7.93 -22.34
C VAL A 157 -18.88 -6.81 -23.09
N ILE A 158 -18.21 -6.20 -24.07
CA ILE A 158 -18.82 -5.15 -24.91
C ILE A 158 -20.05 -5.66 -25.66
N GLN A 159 -20.01 -6.90 -26.16
CA GLN A 159 -21.16 -7.52 -26.81
C GLN A 159 -22.35 -7.69 -25.84
N TYR A 160 -22.08 -8.19 -24.63
CA TYR A 160 -23.10 -8.33 -23.59
C TYR A 160 -23.72 -6.97 -23.22
N LEU A 161 -22.89 -5.95 -23.00
CA LEU A 161 -23.33 -4.59 -22.69
C LEU A 161 -24.21 -4.01 -23.80
N THR A 162 -23.81 -4.21 -25.06
CA THR A 162 -24.56 -3.73 -26.23
C THR A 162 -25.93 -4.42 -26.32
N MET A 163 -25.99 -5.75 -26.14
CA MET A 163 -27.23 -6.51 -26.18
C MET A 163 -28.16 -6.16 -25.00
N GLY A 164 -27.58 -5.91 -23.83
CA GLY A 164 -28.30 -5.51 -22.63
C GLY A 164 -28.66 -4.02 -22.58
N ARG A 165 -28.39 -3.25 -23.65
CA ARG A 165 -28.65 -1.80 -23.75
C ARG A 165 -28.06 -1.00 -22.58
N TYR A 166 -26.87 -1.37 -22.15
CA TYR A 166 -26.12 -0.57 -21.18
C TYR A 166 -25.61 0.69 -21.86
N SER A 167 -25.49 1.76 -21.09
CA SER A 167 -24.95 3.01 -21.55
C SER A 167 -23.69 3.41 -20.77
N SER A 168 -22.88 4.26 -21.40
CA SER A 168 -21.59 4.68 -20.88
C SER A 168 -21.52 6.20 -20.83
N GLY A 169 -21.12 6.72 -19.67
CA GLY A 169 -20.97 8.14 -19.44
C GLY A 169 -19.98 8.42 -18.32
N CYS A 170 -20.15 9.56 -17.65
CA CYS A 170 -19.34 9.92 -16.49
C CYS A 170 -19.45 8.86 -15.38
N GLU A 171 -18.31 8.38 -14.87
CA GLU A 171 -18.24 7.37 -13.79
C GLU A 171 -19.00 7.82 -12.52
N TYR A 172 -19.07 9.13 -12.29
CA TYR A 172 -19.66 9.71 -11.09
C TYR A 172 -21.15 10.07 -11.25
N CYS A 173 -21.52 10.85 -12.26
CA CYS A 173 -22.90 11.33 -12.44
C CYS A 173 -23.73 10.54 -13.46
N LYS A 174 -23.15 9.51 -14.09
CA LYS A 174 -23.78 8.68 -15.14
C LYS A 174 -24.14 9.41 -16.44
N SER A 175 -24.03 10.73 -16.47
CA SER A 175 -24.43 11.52 -17.63
C SER A 175 -23.62 11.15 -18.87
N GLU A 176 -24.35 10.82 -19.94
CA GLU A 176 -23.83 10.47 -21.26
C GLU A 176 -23.68 11.70 -22.17
N ASN A 177 -24.33 12.81 -21.81
CA ASN A 177 -24.41 14.03 -22.62
C ASN A 177 -23.24 15.00 -22.38
N VAL A 178 -22.24 14.59 -21.61
CA VAL A 178 -21.11 15.42 -21.22
C VAL A 178 -19.80 14.76 -21.60
N PRO A 179 -18.82 15.51 -22.13
CA PRO A 179 -17.51 14.95 -22.43
C PRO A 179 -16.84 14.51 -21.12
N VAL A 180 -16.34 13.28 -21.12
CA VAL A 180 -15.52 12.74 -20.03
C VAL A 180 -14.04 12.95 -20.36
N SER A 181 -13.23 13.19 -19.33
CA SER A 181 -11.78 13.28 -19.44
C SER A 181 -11.12 12.36 -18.41
N ASP A 182 -9.88 11.98 -18.68
CA ASP A 182 -9.08 11.19 -17.75
C ASP A 182 -8.52 12.08 -16.62
N TYR A 183 -8.91 11.77 -15.38
CA TYR A 183 -8.37 12.38 -14.18
C TYR A 183 -7.65 11.35 -13.32
N GLU A 184 -6.36 11.59 -13.05
CA GLU A 184 -5.57 10.81 -12.08
C GLU A 184 -5.83 11.35 -10.66
N ILE A 185 -6.65 10.65 -9.89
CA ILE A 185 -7.00 10.94 -8.49
C ILE A 185 -6.27 9.94 -7.58
N ASN A 186 -5.36 10.43 -6.73
CA ASN A 186 -4.53 9.61 -5.84
C ASN A 186 -3.70 8.50 -6.53
N GLY A 187 -3.41 8.67 -7.82
CA GLY A 187 -2.70 7.70 -8.65
C GLY A 187 -3.60 6.70 -9.38
N MET A 188 -4.91 6.86 -9.28
CA MET A 188 -5.92 6.08 -10.02
C MET A 188 -6.53 6.95 -11.10
N HIS A 189 -6.69 6.41 -12.30
CA HIS A 189 -7.28 7.10 -13.43
C HIS A 189 -8.81 6.91 -13.42
N HIS A 190 -9.55 8.00 -13.62
CA HIS A 190 -11.02 8.04 -13.59
C HIS A 190 -11.55 8.81 -14.79
N LEU A 191 -12.59 8.28 -15.44
CA LEU A 191 -13.25 8.93 -16.57
C LEU A 191 -14.48 9.69 -16.07
N VAL A 192 -14.26 10.98 -15.78
CA VAL A 192 -15.27 11.87 -15.20
C VAL A 192 -15.42 13.14 -16.03
N CYS A 193 -16.60 13.73 -16.00
CA CYS A 193 -16.83 15.04 -16.61
C CYS A 193 -16.26 16.16 -15.73
N GLU A 194 -16.07 17.35 -16.31
CA GLU A 194 -15.43 18.48 -15.62
C GLU A 194 -16.19 18.92 -14.37
N ASN A 195 -17.53 18.86 -14.39
CA ASN A 195 -18.36 19.19 -13.24
C ASN A 195 -18.12 18.24 -12.06
N CYS A 196 -18.07 16.93 -12.33
CA CYS A 196 -17.80 15.94 -11.30
C CYS A 196 -16.36 16.01 -10.82
N ALA A 197 -15.40 16.28 -11.71
CA ALA A 197 -14.02 16.53 -11.32
C ALA A 197 -13.89 17.72 -10.36
N GLY A 198 -14.60 18.83 -10.63
CA GLY A 198 -14.66 19.99 -9.75
C GLY A 198 -15.24 19.65 -8.37
N GLN A 199 -16.36 18.92 -8.32
CA GLN A 199 -16.97 18.47 -7.07
C GLN A 199 -16.06 17.54 -6.27
N ILE A 200 -15.41 16.58 -6.93
CA ILE A 200 -14.45 15.67 -6.28
C ILE A 200 -13.27 16.48 -5.72
N GLY A 201 -12.74 17.45 -6.49
CA GLY A 201 -11.68 18.35 -6.03
C GLY A 201 -12.09 19.16 -4.79
N GLN A 202 -13.29 19.73 -4.78
CA GLN A 202 -13.82 20.47 -3.64
C GLN A 202 -14.02 19.59 -2.40
N ASN A 203 -14.62 18.40 -2.57
CA ASN A 203 -14.80 17.44 -1.49
C ASN A 203 -13.46 16.97 -0.91
N LEU A 204 -12.46 16.73 -1.76
CA LEU A 204 -11.11 16.37 -1.33
C LEU A 204 -10.43 17.53 -0.58
N GLN A 205 -10.64 18.77 -1.03
CA GLN A 205 -10.12 19.96 -0.34
C GLN A 205 -10.77 20.17 1.03
N GLN A 206 -12.08 19.98 1.15
CA GLN A 206 -12.79 20.04 2.43
C GLN A 206 -12.31 18.93 3.37
N ASN A 207 -12.23 17.69 2.91
CA ASN A 207 -11.68 16.57 3.70
C ASN A 207 -10.25 16.84 4.15
N GLN A 208 -9.41 17.46 3.30
CA GLN A 208 -8.06 17.84 3.67
C GLN A 208 -8.06 18.89 4.80
N GLN A 209 -8.93 19.90 4.70
CA GLN A 209 -9.08 20.92 5.75
C GLN A 209 -9.57 20.31 7.07
N GLU A 210 -10.51 19.38 7.03
CA GLU A 210 -10.99 18.67 8.22
C GLU A 210 -9.91 17.81 8.87
N VAL A 211 -9.12 17.07 8.07
CA VAL A 211 -7.99 16.27 8.58
C VAL A 211 -6.94 17.19 9.21
N GLN A 212 -6.62 18.33 8.61
CA GLN A 212 -5.66 19.27 9.17
C GLN A 212 -6.19 20.04 10.39
N ALA A 213 -7.50 20.20 10.51
CA ALA A 213 -8.14 20.84 11.65
C ALA A 213 -8.18 19.94 12.90
N LYS A 214 -8.01 18.62 12.75
CA LYS A 214 -7.92 17.69 13.89
C LYS A 214 -6.66 17.96 14.69
N LYS A 215 -6.84 18.57 15.87
CA LYS A 215 -5.75 18.79 16.82
C LYS A 215 -5.45 17.52 17.61
N SER A 216 -4.18 17.12 17.60
CA SER A 216 -3.67 16.04 18.45
C SER A 216 -3.26 16.56 19.82
N ARG A 217 -3.45 15.74 20.86
CA ARG A 217 -2.92 16.00 22.20
C ARG A 217 -1.45 15.54 22.25
N VAL A 218 -0.55 16.42 21.83
CA VAL A 218 0.87 16.10 21.60
C VAL A 218 1.55 15.45 22.81
N ALA A 219 1.29 15.95 24.03
CA ALA A 219 1.89 15.41 25.25
C ALA A 219 1.47 13.96 25.50
N GLU A 220 0.17 13.66 25.43
CA GLU A 220 -0.37 12.30 25.58
C GLU A 220 0.12 11.40 24.44
N GLY A 221 0.22 11.94 23.22
CA GLY A 221 0.78 11.24 22.07
C GLY A 221 2.24 10.84 22.26
N ILE A 222 3.09 11.71 22.80
CA ILE A 222 4.50 11.39 23.11
C ILE A 222 4.58 10.22 24.10
N VAL A 223 3.78 10.26 25.18
CA VAL A 223 3.71 9.17 26.16
C VAL A 223 3.28 7.88 25.48
N GLY A 224 2.26 7.95 24.61
CA GLY A 224 1.79 6.80 23.84
C GLY A 224 2.84 6.24 22.89
N ALA A 225 3.61 7.10 22.23
CA ALA A 225 4.68 6.71 21.32
C ALA A 225 5.81 5.97 22.06
N VAL A 226 6.23 6.49 23.22
CA VAL A 226 7.24 5.84 24.06
C VAL A 226 6.73 4.48 24.53
N LEU A 227 5.53 4.41 25.11
CA LEU A 227 4.95 3.15 25.58
C LEU A 227 4.77 2.13 24.43
N GLY A 228 4.31 2.58 23.26
CA GLY A 228 4.18 1.74 22.08
C GLY A 228 5.54 1.21 21.60
N SER A 229 6.56 2.07 21.56
CA SER A 229 7.90 1.69 21.11
C SER A 229 8.58 0.65 22.02
N LEU A 230 8.27 0.63 23.32
CA LEU A 230 8.79 -0.38 24.27
C LEU A 230 8.43 -1.81 23.85
N ILE A 231 7.23 -2.02 23.30
CA ILE A 231 6.79 -3.33 22.76
C ILE A 231 7.73 -3.77 21.63
N GLY A 232 8.11 -2.84 20.76
CA GLY A 232 9.07 -3.09 19.70
C GLY A 232 10.48 -3.35 20.22
N CYS A 233 10.92 -2.68 21.30
CA CYS A 233 12.21 -2.95 21.94
C CYS A 233 12.27 -4.35 22.56
N ILE A 234 11.18 -4.82 23.19
CA ILE A 234 11.10 -6.20 23.69
C ILE A 234 11.27 -7.19 22.53
N LEU A 235 10.57 -6.95 21.41
CA LEU A 235 10.70 -7.78 20.21
C LEU A 235 12.11 -7.73 19.63
N TRP A 236 12.77 -6.57 19.65
CA TRP A 236 14.17 -6.41 19.22
C TRP A 236 15.10 -7.33 20.00
N ILE A 237 15.00 -7.33 21.33
CA ILE A 237 15.83 -8.16 22.22
C ILE A 237 15.58 -9.65 21.96
N LEU A 238 14.32 -10.05 21.79
CA LEU A 238 13.97 -11.45 21.50
C LEU A 238 14.55 -11.94 20.17
N ILE A 239 14.46 -11.11 19.12
CA ILE A 239 15.02 -11.44 17.79
C ILE A 239 16.55 -11.50 17.85
N TYR A 240 17.16 -10.58 18.61
CA TYR A 240 18.60 -10.55 18.81
C TYR A 240 19.10 -11.83 19.53
N LYS A 241 18.44 -12.26 20.62
CA LYS A 241 18.78 -13.51 21.33
C LYS A 241 18.63 -14.77 20.47
N LEU A 242 17.81 -14.73 19.43
CA LEU A 242 17.68 -15.81 18.43
C LEU A 242 18.78 -15.78 17.35
N GLY A 243 19.68 -14.80 17.39
CA GLY A 243 20.81 -14.66 16.46
C GLY A 243 20.41 -14.17 15.07
N TYR A 244 19.31 -13.42 14.96
CA TYR A 244 18.85 -12.80 13.70
C TYR A 244 19.15 -11.30 13.66
N ILE A 245 19.31 -10.77 12.44
CA ILE A 245 19.52 -9.34 12.21
C ILE A 245 18.25 -8.57 12.58
N ALA A 246 18.36 -7.65 13.54
CA ALA A 246 17.22 -7.00 14.21
C ALA A 246 16.50 -5.91 13.38
N GLY A 247 16.83 -5.74 12.10
CA GLY A 247 16.27 -4.69 11.24
C GLY A 247 14.74 -4.70 11.10
N ILE A 248 14.10 -5.87 11.13
CA ILE A 248 12.63 -5.98 11.08
C ILE A 248 12.01 -5.44 12.38
N ALA A 249 12.68 -5.64 13.52
CA ALA A 249 12.18 -5.20 14.82
C ALA A 249 12.07 -3.67 14.90
N GLY A 250 13.00 -2.93 14.29
CA GLY A 250 12.91 -1.46 14.31
C GLY A 250 11.79 -0.89 13.44
N ALA A 251 11.37 -1.57 12.37
CA ALA A 251 10.13 -1.22 11.69
C ALA A 251 8.91 -1.40 12.61
N VAL A 252 8.90 -2.44 13.45
CA VAL A 252 7.86 -2.64 14.47
C VAL A 252 7.90 -1.55 15.52
N ILE A 253 9.08 -1.17 16.02
CA ILE A 253 9.26 -0.03 16.94
C ILE A 253 8.60 1.23 16.34
N GLY A 254 8.87 1.55 15.08
CA GLY A 254 8.28 2.70 14.40
C GLY A 254 6.76 2.63 14.28
N ILE A 255 6.22 1.49 13.83
CA ILE A 255 4.78 1.29 13.68
C ILE A 255 4.08 1.40 15.03
N CYS A 256 4.61 0.75 16.08
CA CYS A 256 4.07 0.79 17.43
C CYS A 256 4.19 2.19 18.04
N ALA A 257 5.25 2.95 17.76
CA ALA A 257 5.39 4.34 18.21
C ALA A 257 4.33 5.25 17.57
N MET A 258 4.09 5.13 16.26
CA MET A 258 3.06 5.91 15.58
C MET A 258 1.65 5.52 16.03
N LYS A 259 1.39 4.22 16.23
CA LYS A 259 0.10 3.73 16.73
C LYS A 259 -0.16 4.10 18.18
N GLY A 260 0.87 4.06 19.02
CA GLY A 260 0.80 4.50 20.41
C GLY A 260 0.51 6.00 20.49
N TYR A 261 1.16 6.81 19.64
CA TYR A 261 0.86 8.24 19.53
C TYR A 261 -0.59 8.49 19.13
N GLU A 262 -1.08 7.79 18.10
CA GLU A 262 -2.45 7.90 17.62
C GLU A 262 -3.47 7.53 18.72
N MET A 263 -3.20 6.46 19.48
CA MET A 263 -4.11 5.93 20.49
C MET A 263 -4.30 6.87 21.69
N LEU A 264 -3.22 7.48 22.19
CA LEU A 264 -3.30 8.40 23.33
C LEU A 264 -3.50 9.86 22.89
N GLY A 265 -2.77 10.29 21.86
CA GLY A 265 -2.89 11.63 21.27
C GLY A 265 -4.20 11.86 20.52
N GLY A 266 -4.97 10.80 20.24
CA GLY A 266 -6.27 10.79 19.55
C GLY A 266 -6.16 10.88 18.02
N HIS A 267 -5.17 11.61 17.51
CA HIS A 267 -4.90 11.71 16.08
C HIS A 267 -3.39 11.77 15.81
N LEU A 268 -2.95 11.10 14.76
CA LEU A 268 -1.56 11.17 14.29
C LEU A 268 -1.42 12.31 13.28
N ASP A 269 -1.14 13.51 13.78
CA ASP A 269 -0.89 14.69 12.97
C ASP A 269 0.54 14.70 12.39
N LYS A 270 0.84 15.66 11.51
CA LYS A 270 2.17 15.80 10.92
C LYS A 270 3.28 15.89 11.97
N LYS A 271 3.03 16.60 13.08
CA LYS A 271 4.00 16.69 14.18
C LYS A 271 4.16 15.35 14.87
N GLY A 272 3.06 14.63 15.12
CA GLY A 272 3.07 13.27 15.63
C GLY A 272 3.92 12.31 14.81
N VAL A 273 3.80 12.31 13.48
CA VAL A 273 4.64 11.45 12.61
C VAL A 273 6.13 11.75 12.79
N VAL A 274 6.52 13.04 12.84
CA VAL A 274 7.91 13.45 13.03
C VAL A 274 8.41 13.04 14.42
N ILE A 275 7.64 13.33 15.47
CA ILE A 275 7.97 13.01 16.86
C ILE A 275 8.11 11.49 17.05
N SER A 276 7.14 10.70 16.58
CA SER A 276 7.20 9.23 16.65
C SER A 276 8.39 8.66 15.87
N SER A 277 8.78 9.29 14.75
CA SER A 277 9.96 8.88 13.99
C SER A 277 11.27 9.15 14.74
N VAL A 278 11.37 10.29 15.45
CA VAL A 278 12.51 10.57 16.33
C VAL A 278 12.57 9.58 17.50
N ILE A 279 11.41 9.30 18.13
CA ILE A 279 11.31 8.31 19.21
C ILE A 279 11.73 6.93 18.71
N MET A 280 11.31 6.53 17.51
CA MET A 280 11.76 5.27 16.89
C MET A 280 13.28 5.18 16.80
N VAL A 281 13.97 6.23 16.32
CA VAL A 281 15.44 6.25 16.23
C VAL A 281 16.08 6.08 17.60
N VAL A 282 15.63 6.86 18.59
CA VAL A 282 16.12 6.77 19.97
C VAL A 282 15.90 5.37 20.56
N MET A 283 14.75 4.77 20.30
CA MET A 283 14.37 3.47 20.87
C MET A 283 15.07 2.29 20.19
N ILE A 284 15.46 2.43 18.92
CA ILE A 284 16.36 1.47 18.26
C ILE A 284 17.73 1.46 18.95
N TYR A 285 18.28 2.64 19.27
CA TYR A 285 19.54 2.72 20.05
C TYR A 285 19.41 2.02 21.40
N PHE A 286 18.35 2.31 22.17
CA PHE A 286 18.12 1.66 23.46
C PHE A 286 17.94 0.14 23.31
N GLY A 287 17.16 -0.33 22.34
CA GLY A 287 16.98 -1.76 22.07
C GLY A 287 18.29 -2.47 21.75
N ASN A 288 19.13 -1.86 20.91
CA ASN A 288 20.45 -2.38 20.57
C ASN A 288 21.39 -2.38 21.79
N ARG A 289 21.40 -1.30 22.57
CA ARG A 289 22.22 -1.19 23.77
C ARG A 289 21.85 -2.26 24.80
N ILE A 290 20.56 -2.47 25.06
CA ILE A 290 20.08 -3.52 25.99
C ILE A 290 20.45 -4.92 25.49
N ALA A 291 20.33 -5.16 24.18
CA ALA A 291 20.68 -6.45 23.58
C ALA A 291 22.18 -6.79 23.77
N TRP A 292 23.07 -5.84 23.49
CA TRP A 292 24.51 -6.01 23.69
C TRP A 292 24.91 -6.07 25.18
N SER A 293 24.18 -5.36 26.05
CA SER A 293 24.38 -5.46 27.50
C SER A 293 24.03 -6.85 28.03
N TRP A 294 23.09 -7.54 27.38
CA TRP A 294 22.78 -8.94 27.69
C TRP A 294 23.93 -9.87 27.34
N ASP A 295 24.57 -9.68 26.19
CA ASP A 295 25.75 -10.49 25.80
C ASP A 295 26.93 -10.23 26.73
N ALA A 296 27.18 -8.96 27.08
CA ALA A 296 28.22 -8.59 28.06
C ALA A 296 27.93 -9.21 29.44
N TYR A 297 26.68 -9.16 29.89
CA TYR A 297 26.26 -9.79 31.14
C TYR A 297 26.44 -11.31 31.10
N ASP A 298 26.02 -11.98 30.03
CA ASP A 298 26.18 -13.43 29.92
C ASP A 298 27.65 -13.88 29.91
N ALA A 299 28.56 -13.03 29.44
CA ALA A 299 30.00 -13.27 29.46
C ALA A 299 30.68 -12.96 30.81
N LEU A 300 30.18 -11.98 31.58
CA LEU A 300 30.82 -11.47 32.79
C LEU A 300 30.11 -11.83 34.10
N LYS A 301 28.92 -12.43 34.04
CA LYS A 301 28.14 -12.80 35.24
C LYS A 301 28.90 -13.70 36.21
N ASP A 302 29.74 -14.60 35.68
CA ASP A 302 30.56 -15.52 36.51
C ASP A 302 31.69 -14.78 37.24
N GLN A 303 32.02 -13.56 36.81
CA GLN A 303 32.99 -12.66 37.43
C GLN A 303 32.33 -11.67 38.42
N GLY A 304 31.03 -11.82 38.68
CA GLY A 304 30.28 -11.00 39.64
C GLY A 304 29.62 -9.75 39.06
N PHE A 305 29.66 -9.54 37.74
CA PHE A 305 28.99 -8.41 37.11
C PHE A 305 27.47 -8.60 37.10
N THR A 306 26.73 -7.55 37.46
CA THR A 306 25.28 -7.52 37.25
C THR A 306 24.94 -7.04 35.83
N PHE A 307 23.69 -7.24 35.41
CA PHE A 307 23.21 -6.70 34.14
C PHE A 307 23.31 -5.17 34.09
N PHE A 308 23.06 -4.49 35.21
CA PHE A 308 23.12 -3.03 35.28
C PHE A 308 24.55 -2.54 35.11
N ASP A 309 25.53 -3.22 35.72
CA ASP A 309 26.95 -2.92 35.51
C ASP A 309 27.33 -3.11 34.04
N SER A 310 26.89 -4.21 33.44
CA SER A 310 27.12 -4.51 32.02
C SER A 310 26.50 -3.46 31.09
N TYR A 311 25.36 -2.87 31.47
CA TYR A 311 24.69 -1.81 30.71
C TYR A 311 25.35 -0.43 30.87
N GLN A 312 25.76 -0.10 32.10
CA GLN A 312 26.42 1.17 32.42
C GLN A 312 27.81 1.24 31.81
N TYR A 313 28.61 0.19 31.99
CA TYR A 313 29.99 0.09 31.51
C TYR A 313 30.11 -0.54 30.12
N LEU A 314 29.00 -0.70 29.37
CA LEU A 314 29.01 -1.34 28.05
C LEU A 314 30.06 -0.73 27.12
N GLY A 315 30.22 0.60 27.12
CA GLY A 315 31.21 1.28 26.27
C GLY A 315 32.64 0.85 26.58
N GLU A 316 33.00 0.81 27.86
CA GLU A 316 34.34 0.38 28.30
C GLU A 316 34.57 -1.10 28.01
N ILE A 317 33.56 -1.95 28.23
CA ILE A 317 33.61 -3.38 27.90
C ILE A 317 33.84 -3.57 26.39
N LEU A 318 33.13 -2.81 25.55
CA LEU A 318 33.29 -2.87 24.09
C LEU A 318 34.67 -2.40 23.62
N ASP A 319 35.23 -1.36 24.23
CA ASP A 319 36.56 -0.85 23.88
C ASP A 319 37.66 -1.83 24.30
N GLN A 320 37.57 -2.39 25.51
CA GLN A 320 38.55 -3.37 26.01
C GLN A 320 38.52 -4.70 25.23
N THR A 321 37.34 -5.12 24.80
CA THR A 321 37.16 -6.36 24.01
C THR A 321 37.41 -6.15 22.51
N GLY A 322 37.58 -4.90 22.05
CA GLY A 322 37.72 -4.57 20.63
C GLY A 322 36.42 -4.73 19.81
N LEU A 323 35.27 -4.89 20.48
CA LEU A 323 33.96 -5.13 19.86
C LEU A 323 33.17 -3.85 19.56
N ALA A 324 33.72 -2.66 19.87
CA ALA A 324 33.08 -1.39 19.58
C ALA A 324 32.69 -1.25 18.09
N GLY A 325 33.56 -1.72 17.18
CA GLY A 325 33.28 -1.70 15.74
C GLY A 325 32.07 -2.55 15.34
N ASP A 326 31.92 -3.73 15.95
CA ASP A 326 30.80 -4.64 15.70
C ASP A 326 29.49 -4.06 16.26
N TYR A 327 29.54 -3.45 17.45
CA TYR A 327 28.39 -2.76 18.04
C TYR A 327 27.83 -1.67 17.13
N TYR A 328 28.70 -0.77 16.63
CA TYR A 328 28.27 0.31 15.75
C TYR A 328 27.87 -0.18 14.36
N THR A 329 28.47 -1.27 13.88
CA THR A 329 28.07 -1.92 12.62
C THR A 329 26.66 -2.48 12.73
N ASP A 330 26.36 -3.23 13.79
CA ASP A 330 25.03 -3.78 14.04
C ASP A 330 23.98 -2.69 14.25
N LEU A 331 24.33 -1.62 14.99
CA LEU A 331 23.46 -0.46 15.17
C LEU A 331 23.14 0.22 13.82
N THR A 332 24.15 0.42 12.99
CA THR A 332 24.00 1.07 11.67
C THR A 332 23.15 0.22 10.73
N ILE A 333 23.41 -1.09 10.68
CA ILE A 333 22.59 -2.05 9.91
C ILE A 333 21.14 -2.03 10.42
N GLY A 334 20.98 -2.01 11.75
CA GLY A 334 19.68 -1.90 12.42
C GLY A 334 18.90 -0.68 11.94
N TYR A 335 19.52 0.50 11.93
CA TYR A 335 18.88 1.72 11.43
C TYR A 335 18.52 1.66 9.94
N VAL A 336 19.47 1.25 9.09
CA VAL A 336 19.27 1.20 7.63
C VAL A 336 18.10 0.27 7.30
N LEU A 337 18.08 -0.93 7.86
CA LEU A 337 17.01 -1.90 7.62
C LEU A 337 15.67 -1.42 8.19
N SER A 338 15.66 -0.84 9.39
CA SER A 338 14.44 -0.29 9.99
C SER A 338 13.85 0.82 9.15
N PHE A 339 14.69 1.69 8.60
CA PHE A 339 14.24 2.76 7.70
C PHE A 339 13.74 2.19 6.37
N VAL A 340 14.47 1.27 5.73
CA VAL A 340 14.04 0.64 4.47
C VAL A 340 12.71 -0.10 4.62
N CYS A 341 12.54 -0.85 5.71
CA CYS A 341 11.30 -1.57 6.01
C CYS A 341 10.16 -0.63 6.44
N GLY A 342 10.46 0.40 7.22
CA GLY A 342 9.49 1.36 7.76
C GLY A 342 9.10 2.50 6.83
N ALA A 343 9.92 2.83 5.82
CA ALA A 343 9.76 4.01 4.98
C ALA A 343 8.40 4.08 4.31
N ARG A 344 7.89 2.96 3.75
CA ARG A 344 6.57 2.92 3.13
C ARG A 344 5.47 3.28 4.12
N TYR A 345 5.55 2.77 5.34
CA TYR A 345 4.57 3.05 6.38
C TYR A 345 4.66 4.51 6.84
N ILE A 346 5.87 5.04 7.07
CA ILE A 346 6.07 6.44 7.46
C ILE A 346 5.56 7.40 6.38
N ILE A 347 5.86 7.14 5.11
CA ILE A 347 5.36 7.94 3.98
C ILE A 347 3.84 7.88 3.92
N HIS A 348 3.25 6.71 4.12
CA HIS A 348 1.80 6.55 4.16
C HIS A 348 1.18 7.33 5.32
N ALA A 349 1.73 7.21 6.53
CA ALA A 349 1.29 7.94 7.72
C ALA A 349 1.40 9.46 7.53
N PHE A 350 2.48 9.95 6.90
CA PHE A 350 2.68 11.37 6.60
C PHE A 350 1.70 11.90 5.54
N ARG A 351 1.39 11.11 4.51
CA ARG A 351 0.38 11.48 3.51
C ARG A 351 -1.02 11.51 4.12
N ALA A 352 -1.33 10.51 4.95
CA ALA A 352 -2.60 10.42 5.66
C ALA A 352 -2.78 11.60 6.63
N SER A 353 -1.74 11.97 7.39
CA SER A 353 -1.81 13.07 8.36
C SER A 353 -1.91 14.46 7.71
N ASN A 354 -1.46 14.62 6.46
CA ASN A 354 -1.66 15.85 5.70
C ASN A 354 -3.01 15.93 4.98
N GLY A 355 -3.76 14.82 4.91
CA GLY A 355 -4.91 14.69 4.01
C GLY A 355 -4.52 14.88 2.54
N SER A 356 -3.26 14.61 2.17
CA SER A 356 -2.75 14.99 0.85
C SER A 356 -3.44 14.15 -0.23
N TYR A 357 -4.08 14.81 -1.18
CA TYR A 357 -4.58 14.19 -2.40
C TYR A 357 -3.86 14.76 -3.61
N THR A 358 -3.85 13.99 -4.70
CA THR A 358 -3.33 14.45 -6.00
C THR A 358 -4.42 14.29 -7.03
N MET A 359 -4.74 15.35 -7.76
CA MET A 359 -5.66 15.33 -8.88
C MET A 359 -4.95 15.94 -10.10
N LYS A 360 -4.89 15.20 -11.21
CA LYS A 360 -4.30 15.67 -12.47
C LYS A 360 -5.19 15.30 -13.66
N LYS A 361 -5.43 16.23 -14.56
CA LYS A 361 -6.10 15.98 -15.85
C LYS A 361 -5.04 15.56 -16.89
N HIS A 362 -5.32 14.52 -17.68
CA HIS A 362 -4.40 13.98 -18.70
C HIS A 362 -4.91 14.09 -20.13
#